data_AF-A0A5K1DFM6-F1
#
_entry.id   AF-A0A5K1DFM6-F1
#
_cell.length_a   1.000
_cell.length_b   1.000
_cell.length_c   1.000
_cell.angle_alpha   90.00
_cell.angle_beta   90.00
_cell.angle_gamma   90.00
#
_symmetry.space_group_name_H-M   'P 1'
#
loop_
_entity.id
_entity.type
_entity.pdbx_description
1 polymer ?
#
loop_
_entity_poly.entity_id
_entity_poly.type
_entity_poly.pdbx_seq_one_letter_code
_entity_poly.pdbx_strand_id
1 'polypeptide(L)'
;VIEGKEGRFHKILLGERVDYSCRSVIVAGPLFLLHQCGLPLEITTELFQTSVIHGLIRQHRASNTGLGKSKILEKEPIVWEILQEVMQGHPLLLKRAPTLHRLGIQAFQPIL
;
A
#
# COMPACT_ATOMS: atom_id res chain seq x y z
N VAL A 1 7.61 33.86 0.56
CA VAL A 1 8.05 32.57 1.18
C VAL A 1 6.87 31.80 1.79
N ILE A 2 5.95 32.47 2.49
CA ILE A 2 4.80 31.82 3.16
C ILE A 2 3.56 31.74 2.24
N GLU A 3 3.30 32.78 1.46
CA GLU A 3 2.09 32.93 0.63
C GLU A 3 2.19 32.32 -0.76
N GLY A 4 1.03 32.08 -1.39
CA GLY A 4 0.88 31.47 -2.71
C GLY A 4 0.86 29.93 -2.69
N LYS A 5 0.51 29.32 -3.82
CA LYS A 5 0.44 27.85 -3.98
C LYS A 5 1.80 27.16 -3.74
N GLU A 6 2.87 27.84 -4.11
CA GLU A 6 4.26 27.38 -3.92
C GLU A 6 4.83 27.74 -2.53
N GLY A 7 4.07 28.49 -1.73
CA GLY A 7 4.45 28.92 -0.39
C GLY A 7 4.47 27.76 0.61
N ARG A 8 5.29 27.90 1.66
CA ARG A 8 5.45 26.86 2.70
C ARG A 8 4.13 26.45 3.34
N PHE A 9 3.16 27.36 3.45
CA PHE A 9 1.85 27.05 4.04
C PHE A 9 1.09 26.00 3.23
N HIS A 10 1.04 26.12 1.90
CA HIS A 10 0.33 25.14 1.07
C HIS A 10 1.10 23.83 0.89
N LYS A 11 2.43 23.90 0.72
CA LYS A 11 3.27 22.73 0.43
C LYS A 11 3.63 21.86 1.64
N ILE A 12 3.59 22.40 2.85
CA ILE A 12 4.02 21.69 4.05
C ILE A 12 2.84 21.51 5.00
N LEU A 13 1.97 22.51 5.18
CA LEU A 13 0.89 22.39 6.15
C LEU A 13 -0.41 21.79 5.57
N LEU A 14 -0.66 21.92 4.26
CA LEU A 14 -1.92 21.47 3.64
C LEU A 14 -1.79 20.23 2.75
N GLY A 15 -0.60 19.96 2.20
CA GLY A 15 -0.38 18.81 1.33
C GLY A 15 1.07 18.36 1.34
N GLU A 16 1.33 17.24 2.00
CA GLU A 16 2.66 16.65 2.09
C GLU A 16 2.77 15.36 1.28
N ARG A 17 4.02 14.93 1.05
CA ARG A 17 4.30 13.57 0.60
C ARG A 17 4.14 12.63 1.78
N VAL A 18 3.50 11.49 1.53
CA VAL A 18 3.23 10.48 2.56
C VAL A 18 3.92 9.17 2.20
N ASP A 19 4.50 8.52 3.19
CA ASP A 19 5.02 7.18 3.06
C ASP A 19 3.88 6.16 2.89
N TYR A 20 4.22 4.93 2.50
CA TYR A 20 3.26 3.85 2.26
C TYR A 20 2.16 4.23 1.24
N SER A 21 2.55 4.98 0.20
CA SER A 21 1.66 5.36 -0.90
C SER A 21 2.26 4.99 -2.25
N CYS A 22 1.39 4.66 -3.22
CA CYS A 22 1.78 4.30 -4.58
C CYS A 22 0.87 4.93 -5.61
N ARG A 23 1.29 4.92 -6.87
CA ARG A 23 0.46 5.29 -8.04
C ARG A 23 0.62 4.23 -9.13
N SER A 24 -0.49 3.86 -9.74
CA SER A 24 -0.53 2.94 -10.87
C SER A 24 -1.65 3.32 -11.84
N VAL A 25 -1.67 2.67 -13.00
CA VAL A 25 -2.75 2.78 -13.98
C VAL A 25 -3.93 1.91 -13.52
N ILE A 26 -5.15 2.41 -13.72
CA ILE A 26 -6.38 1.72 -13.35
C ILE A 26 -6.94 1.01 -14.59
N VAL A 27 -7.31 -0.26 -14.43
CA VAL A 27 -7.98 -1.08 -15.45
C VAL A 27 -9.31 -1.58 -14.86
N ALA A 28 -10.33 -1.76 -15.69
CA ALA A 28 -11.61 -2.29 -15.26
C ALA A 28 -11.50 -3.78 -14.88
N GLY A 29 -11.90 -4.12 -13.66
CA GLY A 29 -11.94 -5.50 -13.16
C GLY A 29 -13.39 -5.96 -12.92
N PRO A 30 -14.08 -6.55 -13.91
CA PRO A 30 -15.52 -6.84 -13.83
C PRO A 30 -15.88 -7.96 -12.84
N LEU A 31 -14.89 -8.72 -12.35
CA LEU A 31 -15.08 -9.86 -11.44
C LEU A 31 -15.03 -9.47 -9.96
N PHE A 32 -14.63 -8.24 -9.63
CA PHE A 32 -14.51 -7.79 -8.24
C PHE A 32 -15.85 -7.34 -7.66
N LEU A 33 -16.04 -7.59 -6.36
CA LEU A 33 -17.13 -7.00 -5.61
C LEU A 33 -16.90 -5.50 -5.40
N LEU A 34 -17.96 -4.75 -5.12
CA LEU A 34 -17.90 -3.28 -4.97
C LEU A 34 -16.88 -2.79 -3.93
N HIS A 35 -16.61 -3.60 -2.90
CA HIS A 35 -15.67 -3.27 -1.82
C HIS A 35 -14.25 -3.77 -2.07
N GLN A 36 -13.97 -4.37 -3.24
CA GLN A 36 -12.69 -5.01 -3.55
C GLN A 36 -11.91 -4.24 -4.61
N CYS A 37 -10.59 -4.39 -4.59
CA CYS A 37 -9.72 -3.91 -5.66
C CYS A 37 -8.55 -4.88 -5.89
N GLY A 38 -8.16 -5.04 -7.15
CA GLY A 38 -6.93 -5.75 -7.51
C GLY A 38 -5.70 -4.85 -7.35
N LEU A 39 -4.62 -5.40 -6.80
CA LEU A 39 -3.31 -4.74 -6.78
C LEU A 39 -2.22 -5.62 -7.41
N PRO A 40 -1.28 -5.03 -8.17
CA PRO A 40 -0.08 -5.75 -8.59
C PRO A 40 0.75 -6.25 -7.41
N LEU A 41 1.36 -7.42 -7.55
CA LEU A 41 2.17 -8.04 -6.50
C LEU A 41 3.34 -7.15 -6.08
N GLU A 42 4.03 -6.51 -7.02
CA GLU A 42 5.18 -5.66 -6.73
C GLU A 42 4.80 -4.48 -5.85
N ILE A 43 3.69 -3.82 -6.18
CA ILE A 43 3.16 -2.68 -5.42
C ILE A 43 2.72 -3.13 -4.03
N THR A 44 2.02 -4.27 -3.96
CA THR A 44 1.51 -4.79 -2.68
C THR A 44 2.66 -5.18 -1.76
N THR A 45 3.68 -5.87 -2.27
CA THR A 45 4.86 -6.27 -1.50
C THR A 45 5.57 -5.05 -0.90
N GLU A 46 5.68 -3.97 -1.65
CA GLU A 46 6.32 -2.74 -1.19
C GLU A 46 5.47 -2.00 -0.14
N LEU A 47 4.16 -1.84 -0.40
CA LEU A 47 3.24 -1.18 0.53
C LEU A 47 3.16 -1.88 1.88
N PHE A 48 3.17 -3.22 1.86
CA PHE A 48 3.03 -4.05 3.06
C PHE A 48 4.37 -4.56 3.60
N GLN A 49 5.51 -4.08 3.10
CA GLN A 49 6.83 -4.62 3.42
C GLN A 49 7.05 -4.75 4.94
N THR A 50 6.74 -3.70 5.71
CA THR A 50 6.87 -3.70 7.17
C THR A 50 6.02 -4.79 7.83
N SER A 51 4.76 -4.91 7.41
CA SER A 51 3.81 -5.90 7.94
C SER A 51 4.20 -7.33 7.58
N VAL A 52 4.73 -7.54 6.37
CA VAL A 52 5.24 -8.83 5.91
C VAL A 52 6.48 -9.24 6.69
N ILE A 53 7.44 -8.34 6.90
CA ILE A 53 8.64 -8.62 7.70
C ILE A 53 8.24 -8.97 9.14
N HIS A 54 7.29 -8.23 9.71
CA HIS A 54 6.76 -8.53 11.03
C HIS A 54 6.11 -9.93 11.08
N GLY A 55 5.32 -10.30 10.06
CA GLY A 55 4.76 -11.64 9.92
C GLY A 55 5.83 -12.74 9.83
N LEU A 56 6.87 -12.52 9.02
CA LEU A 56 8.00 -13.45 8.86
C LEU A 56 8.73 -13.70 10.18
N ILE A 57 8.94 -12.65 10.99
CA ILE A 57 9.59 -12.77 12.30
C ILE A 57 8.66 -13.49 13.29
N ARG A 58 7.37 -13.13 13.33
CA ARG A 58 6.37 -13.74 14.22
C ARG A 58 6.22 -15.25 14.00
N GLN A 59 6.33 -15.69 12.75
CA GLN A 59 6.26 -17.11 12.37
C GLN A 59 7.62 -17.82 12.41
N HIS A 60 8.67 -17.19 12.95
CA HIS A 60 10.04 -17.72 13.00
C HIS A 60 10.62 -18.09 11.62
N ARG A 61 10.12 -17.48 10.55
CA ARG A 61 10.60 -17.66 9.17
C ARG A 61 11.77 -16.73 8.86
N ALA A 62 11.91 -15.62 9.58
CA ALA A 62 13.10 -14.76 9.57
C ALA A 62 13.55 -14.47 11.00
N SER A 63 14.87 -14.48 11.26
CA SER A 63 15.38 -14.20 12.61
C SER A 63 15.55 -12.70 12.91
N ASN A 64 15.59 -11.85 11.89
CA ASN A 64 15.66 -10.39 12.04
C ASN A 64 15.09 -9.67 10.80
N THR A 65 14.93 -8.36 10.92
CA THR A 65 14.39 -7.49 9.85
C THR A 65 15.24 -7.53 8.58
N GLY A 66 16.57 -7.67 8.69
CA GLY A 66 17.48 -7.74 7.55
C GLY A 66 17.26 -8.99 6.69
N LEU A 67 17.16 -10.16 7.32
CA LEU A 67 16.81 -11.41 6.63
C LEU A 67 15.39 -11.34 6.07
N GLY A 68 14.44 -10.74 6.79
CA GLY A 68 13.09 -10.51 6.26
C GLY A 68 13.11 -9.72 4.95
N LYS A 69 13.92 -8.65 4.87
CA LYS A 69 14.12 -7.89 3.63
C LYS A 69 14.77 -8.73 2.53
N SER A 70 15.75 -9.57 2.85
CA SER A 70 16.38 -10.48 1.87
C SER A 70 15.37 -11.43 1.27
N LYS A 71 14.54 -12.07 2.09
CA LYS A 71 13.50 -13.01 1.64
C LYS A 71 12.48 -12.36 0.70
N ILE A 72 12.12 -11.11 0.97
CA ILE A 72 11.25 -10.31 0.09
C ILE A 72 11.94 -10.02 -1.24
N LEU A 73 13.22 -9.63 -1.23
CA LEU A 73 14.01 -9.35 -2.43
C LEU A 73 14.18 -10.60 -3.31
N GLU A 74 14.40 -11.75 -2.67
CA GLU A 74 14.55 -13.07 -3.31
C GLU A 74 13.20 -13.66 -3.79
N LYS A 75 12.07 -12.98 -3.49
CA LYS A 75 10.71 -13.41 -3.83
C LYS A 75 10.40 -14.83 -3.37
N GLU A 76 10.84 -15.18 -2.15
CA GLU A 76 10.56 -16.51 -1.61
C GLU A 76 9.04 -16.77 -1.51
N PRO A 77 8.57 -17.99 -1.76
CA PRO A 77 7.14 -18.31 -1.78
C PRO A 77 6.43 -18.03 -0.44
N ILE A 78 7.14 -18.15 0.68
CA ILE A 78 6.62 -17.85 2.02
C ILE A 78 6.16 -16.38 2.17
N VAL A 79 6.77 -15.47 1.39
CA VAL A 79 6.40 -14.05 1.38
C VAL A 79 4.97 -13.87 0.87
N TRP A 80 4.58 -14.64 -0.15
CA TRP A 80 3.24 -14.58 -0.70
C TRP A 80 2.17 -15.06 0.29
N GLU A 81 2.45 -16.16 1.01
CA GLU A 81 1.54 -16.69 2.02
C GLU A 81 1.29 -15.67 3.14
N ILE A 82 2.36 -15.05 3.64
CA ILE A 82 2.27 -14.03 4.69
C ILE A 82 1.61 -12.76 4.17
N LEU A 83 1.90 -12.36 2.93
CA LEU A 83 1.28 -11.20 2.31
C LEU A 83 -0.24 -11.37 2.22
N GLN A 84 -0.72 -12.54 1.79
CA GLN A 84 -2.15 -12.86 1.78
C GLN A 84 -2.77 -12.77 3.18
N GLU A 85 -2.13 -13.32 4.21
CA GLU A 85 -2.60 -13.23 5.60
C GLU A 85 -2.69 -11.77 6.08
N VAL A 86 -1.64 -10.99 5.83
CA VAL A 86 -1.54 -9.57 6.24
C VAL A 86 -2.59 -8.70 5.54
N MET A 87 -2.93 -8.99 4.29
CA MET A 87 -3.91 -8.23 3.53
C MET A 87 -5.35 -8.47 3.99
N GLN A 88 -5.65 -9.63 4.58
CA GLN A 88 -7.01 -9.94 5.04
C GLN A 88 -7.44 -8.96 6.15
N GLY A 89 -8.55 -8.26 5.91
CA GLY A 89 -9.08 -7.27 6.85
C GLY A 89 -8.25 -5.98 6.94
N HIS A 90 -7.31 -5.75 6.02
CA HIS A 90 -6.51 -4.53 5.97
C HIS A 90 -6.89 -3.68 4.74
N PRO A 91 -7.94 -2.85 4.83
CA PRO A 91 -8.39 -2.04 3.71
C PRO A 91 -7.37 -0.96 3.35
N LEU A 92 -7.33 -0.61 2.07
CA LEU A 92 -6.49 0.46 1.55
C LEU A 92 -7.33 1.60 0.97
N LEU A 93 -6.75 2.79 0.86
CA LEU A 93 -7.41 3.96 0.30
C LEU A 93 -7.00 4.16 -1.16
N LEU A 94 -7.98 4.12 -2.07
CA LEU A 94 -7.79 4.53 -3.46
C LEU A 94 -8.25 5.97 -3.64
N LYS A 95 -7.42 6.76 -4.34
CA LYS A 95 -7.68 8.17 -4.64
C LYS A 95 -7.38 8.47 -6.11
N ARG A 96 -8.24 9.25 -6.76
CA ARG A 96 -7.97 9.87 -8.07
C ARG A 96 -8.00 11.38 -7.95
N ALA A 97 -6.99 12.04 -8.51
CA ALA A 97 -6.96 13.50 -8.62
C ALA A 97 -7.60 13.95 -9.95
N PRO A 98 -8.30 15.10 -9.98
CA PRO A 98 -8.64 15.97 -8.85
C PRO A 98 -9.73 15.38 -7.94
N THR A 99 -9.63 15.61 -6.62
CA THR A 99 -10.61 15.14 -5.64
C THR A 99 -11.62 16.26 -5.32
N LEU A 100 -12.80 16.21 -5.94
CA LEU A 100 -13.82 17.26 -5.82
C LEU A 100 -14.72 17.12 -4.58
N HIS A 101 -14.90 15.89 -4.10
CA HIS A 101 -15.74 15.56 -2.95
C HIS A 101 -15.20 14.32 -2.25
N ARG A 102 -15.74 14.01 -1.06
CA ARG A 102 -15.28 12.89 -0.22
C ARG A 102 -15.20 11.54 -0.94
N LEU A 103 -16.13 11.24 -1.86
CA LEU A 103 -16.14 9.96 -2.60
C LEU A 103 -14.97 9.80 -3.59
N GLY A 104 -14.14 10.83 -3.82
CA GLY A 104 -12.92 10.68 -4.61
C GLY A 104 -11.78 9.97 -3.87
N ILE A 105 -12.00 9.63 -2.59
CA ILE A 105 -11.16 8.74 -1.79
C ILE A 105 -12.08 7.68 -1.19
N GLN A 106 -11.79 6.41 -1.42
CA GLN A 106 -12.60 5.30 -0.95
C GLN A 106 -11.72 4.15 -0.46
N ALA A 107 -12.23 3.41 0.53
CA ALA A 107 -11.56 2.25 1.11
C ALA A 107 -11.98 0.97 0.38
N PHE A 108 -11.02 0.08 0.09
CA PHE A 108 -11.26 -1.21 -0.57
C PHE A 108 -10.42 -2.30 0.10
N GLN A 109 -10.96 -3.52 0.12
CA GLN A 109 -10.24 -4.74 0.46
C GLN A 109 -9.36 -5.15 -0.73
N PRO A 110 -8.03 -5.19 -0.57
CA PRO A 110 -7.17 -5.60 -1.66
C PRO A 110 -7.23 -7.11 -1.88
N ILE A 111 -7.16 -7.49 -3.15
CA ILE A 111 -7.12 -8.87 -3.65
C ILE A 111 -5.89 -8.95 -4.58
N LEU A 112 -5.14 -10.06 -4.53
CA LEU A 112 -4.08 -10.35 -5.50
C LEU A 112 -4.59 -11.23 -6.64
#